data_AF-A0A944HWY9-F1
#
_entry.id   AF-A0A944HWY9-F1
#
_cell.length_a   1.000
_cell.length_b   1.000
_cell.length_c   1.000
_cell.angle_alpha   90.00
_cell.angle_beta   90.00
_cell.angle_gamma   90.00
#
_symmetry.space_group_name_H-M   'P 1'
#
loop_
_entity.id
_entity.type
_entity.pdbx_description
1 polymer ?
#
loop_
_entity_poly.entity_id
_entity_poly.type
_entity_poly.pdbx_seq_one_letter_code
_entity_poly.pdbx_strand_id
1 'polypeptide(L)'
;MSTVIRRQFTGTGHGSFVKPINSPASFKTSSIVASICELDANGNPFVGSARMTVHNVAALDGRYDVWVNIEWPSNLTYRLTVLVSND
;
A
#
# COMPACT_ATOMS: atom_id res chain seq x y z
N MET A 1 12.23 15.08 -16.77
CA MET A 1 11.71 15.45 -15.44
C MET A 1 10.89 14.27 -14.98
N SER A 2 11.32 13.55 -13.94
CA SER A 2 10.55 12.42 -13.41
C SER A 2 9.27 12.96 -12.77
N THR A 3 8.17 12.25 -12.98
CA THR A 3 6.88 12.59 -12.36
C THR A 3 6.65 11.60 -11.23
N VAL A 4 6.43 12.12 -10.01
CA VAL A 4 6.05 11.31 -8.85
C VAL A 4 4.56 11.50 -8.57
N ILE A 5 3.81 10.41 -8.60
CA ILE A 5 2.38 10.39 -8.32
C ILE A 5 2.16 9.72 -6.97
N ARG A 6 1.53 10.46 -6.05
CA ARG A 6 1.12 9.94 -4.75
C ARG A 6 -0.31 9.41 -4.80
N ARG A 7 -0.54 8.20 -4.29
CA ARG A 7 -1.86 7.59 -4.13
C ARG A 7 -2.04 7.08 -2.69
N GLN A 8 -3.27 7.11 -2.21
CA GLN A 8 -3.63 6.58 -0.90
C GLN A 8 -4.86 5.68 -1.01
N PHE A 9 -4.81 4.56 -0.30
CA PHE A 9 -5.89 3.57 -0.25
C PHE A 9 -6.14 3.20 1.19
N THR A 10 -7.40 3.25 1.60
CA THR A 10 -7.83 2.72 2.90
C THR A 10 -8.52 1.39 2.67
N GLY A 11 -8.29 0.43 3.56
CA GLY A 11 -8.94 -0.86 3.55
C GLY A 11 -9.06 -1.45 4.94
N THR A 12 -9.76 -2.58 5.03
CA THR A 12 -9.80 -3.42 6.21
C THR A 12 -9.21 -4.79 5.87
N GLY A 13 -8.45 -5.38 6.80
CA GLY A 13 -7.81 -6.66 6.56
C GLY A 13 -6.94 -7.13 7.71
N HIS A 14 -6.50 -8.38 7.62
CA HIS A 14 -5.57 -9.02 8.53
C HIS A 14 -4.81 -10.12 7.80
N GLY A 15 -3.72 -10.61 8.40
CA GLY A 15 -2.87 -11.64 7.80
C GLY A 15 -2.09 -11.16 6.58
N SER A 16 -1.63 -12.11 5.78
CA SER A 16 -0.77 -11.88 4.62
C SER A 16 -1.59 -11.92 3.33
N PHE A 17 -1.58 -10.83 2.55
CA PHE A 17 -2.37 -10.72 1.33
C PHE A 17 -1.77 -9.74 0.31
N VAL A 18 -2.09 -9.96 -0.97
CA VAL A 18 -1.72 -9.06 -2.07
C VAL A 18 -2.86 -8.09 -2.35
N LYS A 19 -2.57 -6.79 -2.30
CA LYS A 19 -3.51 -5.73 -2.66
C LYS A 19 -3.25 -5.23 -4.09
N PRO A 20 -4.10 -5.58 -5.06
CA PRO A 20 -4.03 -5.02 -6.40
C PRO A 20 -4.58 -3.60 -6.44
N ILE A 21 -3.86 -2.70 -7.11
CA ILE A 21 -4.22 -1.29 -7.23
C ILE A 21 -4.13 -0.84 -8.68
N ASN A 22 -5.27 -0.51 -9.27
CA ASN A 22 -5.33 0.03 -10.63
C ASN A 22 -4.78 1.46 -10.66
N SER A 23 -3.87 1.72 -11.58
CA SER A 23 -3.26 3.03 -11.79
C SER A 23 -2.80 3.15 -13.24
N PRO A 24 -3.43 4.01 -14.07
CA PRO A 24 -3.00 4.22 -15.46
C PRO A 24 -1.61 4.85 -15.57
N ALA A 25 -1.06 5.35 -14.46
CA ALA A 25 0.29 5.89 -14.39
C ALA A 25 1.35 4.85 -14.03
N SER A 26 0.98 3.59 -13.82
CA SER A 26 1.92 2.51 -13.55
C SER A 26 2.35 1.82 -14.83
N PHE A 27 3.64 1.57 -14.96
CA PHE A 27 4.28 0.80 -16.01
C PHE A 27 5.19 -0.25 -15.38
N LYS A 28 5.52 -1.32 -16.09
CA LYS A 28 6.47 -2.35 -15.58
C LYS A 28 7.85 -1.80 -15.20
N THR A 29 8.23 -0.64 -15.74
CA THR A 29 9.50 0.04 -15.45
C THR A 29 9.40 1.09 -14.35
N SER A 30 8.20 1.35 -13.81
CA SER A 30 8.01 2.32 -12.73
C SER A 30 8.77 1.91 -11.47
N SER A 31 9.37 2.88 -10.80
CA SER A 31 9.84 2.70 -9.43
C SER A 31 8.69 3.01 -8.47
N ILE A 32 8.31 2.03 -7.64
CA ILE A 32 7.16 2.16 -6.73
C ILE A 32 7.60 1.92 -5.29
N VAL A 33 7.30 2.88 -4.42
CA VAL A 33 7.51 2.79 -2.97
C VAL A 33 6.16 2.80 -2.28
N ALA A 34 5.95 1.86 -1.35
CA ALA A 34 4.72 1.75 -0.58
C ALA A 34 5.01 1.76 0.93
N SER A 35 4.12 2.40 1.69
CA SER A 35 4.06 2.31 3.15
C SER A 35 2.68 1.87 3.60
N ILE A 36 2.64 1.22 4.77
CA ILE A 36 1.41 0.78 5.45
C ILE A 36 1.37 1.35 6.87
N CYS A 37 0.19 1.75 7.33
CA CYS A 37 -0.08 2.07 8.72
C CYS A 37 -1.50 1.69 9.14
N GLU A 38 -1.72 1.54 10.45
CA GLU A 38 -3.05 1.39 11.05
C GLU A 38 -3.76 2.76 11.11
N LEU A 39 -5.09 2.75 11.03
CA LEU A 39 -5.92 3.94 11.22
C LEU A 39 -6.79 3.80 12.47
N ASP A 40 -6.86 4.85 13.29
CA ASP A 40 -7.73 4.91 14.46
C ASP A 40 -9.21 5.06 14.05
N ALA A 41 -10.12 5.12 15.04
CA ALA A 41 -11.55 5.30 14.81
C ALA A 41 -11.92 6.61 14.09
N ASN A 42 -11.01 7.61 14.08
CA ASN A 42 -11.18 8.88 13.40
C ASN A 42 -10.48 8.91 12.02
N GLY A 43 -9.83 7.82 11.61
CA GLY A 43 -9.10 7.71 10.36
C GLY A 43 -7.68 8.30 10.39
N ASN A 44 -7.11 8.57 11.57
CA ASN A 44 -5.75 9.08 11.72
C ASN A 44 -4.74 7.93 11.75
N PRO A 45 -3.57 8.08 11.10
CA PRO A 45 -2.52 7.07 11.14
C PRO A 45 -1.89 6.98 12.53
N PHE A 46 -1.68 5.77 13.03
CA PHE A 46 -0.98 5.54 14.29
C PHE A 46 -0.22 4.21 14.29
N VAL A 47 0.61 4.00 15.32
CA VAL A 47 1.29 2.72 15.56
C VAL A 47 0.53 1.99 16.67
N GLY A 48 -0.22 0.97 16.28
CA GLY A 48 -0.91 0.07 17.21
C GLY A 48 -0.05 -1.10 17.66
N SER A 49 -0.71 -2.15 18.15
CA SER A 49 -0.05 -3.38 18.59
C SER A 49 0.28 -4.34 17.44
N ALA A 50 -0.40 -4.22 16.29
CA ALA A 50 -0.18 -5.08 15.14
C ALA A 50 1.11 -4.71 14.40
N ARG A 51 1.94 -5.72 14.10
CA ARG A 51 3.06 -5.53 13.17
C ARG A 51 2.51 -5.49 11.75
N MET A 52 2.73 -4.37 11.06
CA MET A 52 2.35 -4.18 9.67
C MET A 52 3.58 -4.04 8.78
N THR A 53 3.63 -4.79 7.69
CA THR A 53 4.78 -4.79 6.78
C THR A 53 4.33 -4.80 5.33
N VAL A 54 5.12 -4.15 4.47
CA VAL A 54 5.08 -4.36 3.02
C VAL A 54 6.18 -5.36 2.70
N HIS A 55 5.83 -6.50 2.12
CA HIS A 55 6.77 -7.55 1.77
C HIS A 55 7.33 -7.40 0.36
N ASN A 56 6.48 -7.04 -0.60
CA ASN A 56 6.88 -6.92 -1.99
C ASN A 56 5.97 -5.93 -2.72
N VAL A 57 6.51 -5.25 -3.73
CA VAL A 57 5.76 -4.39 -4.64
C VAL A 57 6.11 -4.77 -6.07
N ALA A 58 5.10 -5.12 -6.87
CA ALA A 58 5.27 -5.46 -8.28
C ALA A 58 4.58 -4.42 -9.17
N ALA A 59 5.37 -3.70 -9.96
CA ALA A 59 4.86 -2.76 -10.95
C ALA A 59 4.40 -3.50 -12.21
N LEU A 60 3.22 -3.14 -12.71
CA LEU A 60 2.63 -3.67 -13.94
C LEU A 60 2.12 -2.50 -14.78
N ASP A 61 1.80 -2.77 -16.04
CA ASP A 61 1.18 -1.77 -16.92
C ASP A 61 -0.29 -1.57 -16.50
N GLY A 62 -0.63 -0.36 -16.06
CA GLY A 62 -1.98 0.01 -15.61
C GLY A 62 -2.34 -0.43 -14.19
N ARG A 63 -1.45 -1.10 -13.46
CA ARG A 63 -1.68 -1.59 -12.08
C ARG A 63 -0.35 -1.80 -11.35
N TYR A 64 -0.39 -1.84 -10.03
CA TYR A 64 0.67 -2.43 -9.22
C TYR A 64 0.08 -3.28 -8.09
N ASP A 65 0.87 -4.24 -7.65
CA ASP A 65 0.53 -5.14 -6.55
C ASP A 65 1.39 -4.85 -5.35
N VAL A 66 0.75 -4.72 -4.18
CA VAL A 66 1.45 -4.53 -2.91
C VAL A 66 1.14 -5.73 -2.03
N TRP A 67 2.13 -6.57 -1.78
CA TRP A 67 2.02 -7.64 -0.79
C TRP A 67 2.26 -7.07 0.59
N VAL A 68 1.27 -7.19 1.45
CA VAL A 68 1.33 -6.72 2.84
C VAL A 68 1.06 -7.86 3.80
N ASN A 69 1.48 -7.66 5.04
CA ASN A 69 1.09 -8.49 6.16
C ASN A 69 0.67 -7.60 7.34
N ILE A 70 -0.45 -7.96 7.96
CA ILE A 70 -0.98 -7.35 9.17
C ILE A 70 -1.09 -8.45 10.21
N GLU A 71 -0.13 -8.50 11.13
CA GLU A 71 -0.05 -9.54 12.15
C GLU A 71 -1.03 -9.28 13.30
N TRP A 72 -2.30 -9.55 13.02
CA TRP A 72 -3.39 -9.42 13.97
C TRP A 72 -4.45 -10.51 13.72
N PRO A 73 -5.13 -11.02 14.76
CA PRO A 73 -6.13 -12.08 14.61
C PRO A 73 -7.47 -11.62 14.01
N SER A 74 -7.68 -10.31 13.85
CA SER A 74 -8.93 -9.74 13.31
C SER A 74 -8.66 -8.58 12.37
N ASN A 75 -9.66 -8.19 11.58
CA ASN A 75 -9.54 -7.08 10.64
C ASN A 75 -9.20 -5.77 11.35
N LEU A 76 -8.16 -5.08 10.86
CA LEU A 76 -7.82 -3.71 11.22
C LEU A 76 -8.04 -2.80 10.02
N THR A 77 -8.38 -1.53 10.30
CA THR A 77 -8.39 -0.50 9.27
C THR A 77 -6.95 -0.06 9.01
N TYR A 78 -6.51 -0.10 7.76
CA TYR A 78 -5.17 0.28 7.36
C TYR A 78 -5.20 1.28 6.21
N ARG A 79 -4.10 2.01 6.04
CA ARG A 79 -3.83 2.85 4.87
C ARG A 79 -2.56 2.42 4.18
N LEU A 80 -2.64 2.24 2.87
CA LEU A 80 -1.49 2.20 1.99
C LEU A 80 -1.26 3.59 1.39
N THR A 81 -0.03 4.09 1.49
CA THR A 81 0.43 5.25 0.72
C THR A 81 1.47 4.78 -0.27
N VAL A 82 1.27 5.12 -1.54
CA VAL A 82 2.12 4.67 -2.64
C VAL A 82 2.63 5.87 -3.42
N LEU A 83 3.92 5.86 -3.72
CA LEU A 83 4.59 6.79 -4.62
C LEU A 83 4.99 6.02 -5.88
N VAL A 84 4.49 6.46 -7.03
CA VAL A 84 4.86 5.93 -8.34
C VAL A 84 5.76 6.95 -9.01
N SER A 85 7.00 6.58 -9.31
CA SER A 85 7.94 7.38 -10.09
C SER A 85 8.11 6.77 -11.47
N ASN A 86 7.91 7.59 -12.48
CA ASN A 86 8.23 7.27 -13.86
C ASN A 86 9.36 8.19 -14.30
N ASP A 87 10.49 7.58 -14.65
CA ASP A 87 11.75 8.23 -14.97
C ASP A 87 12.16 7.82 -16.39
#